data_AF-A0A969D1U9-F1
#
_entry.id   AF-A0A969D1U9-F1
#
_cell.length_a   1.000
_cell.length_b   1.000
_cell.length_c   1.000
_cell.angle_alpha   90.00
_cell.angle_beta   90.00
_cell.angle_gamma   90.00
#
_symmetry.space_group_name_H-M   'P 1'
#
loop_
_entity.id
_entity.type
_entity.pdbx_description
1 polymer ?
#
loop_
_entity_poly.entity_id
_entity_poly.type
_entity_poly.pdbx_seq_one_letter_code
_entity_poly.pdbx_strand_id
1 'polypeptide(L)'
;MKWNQLITVIGAGPVGCLLAILLCRRGHAVHILEKRPDLRRTLQASHRSINLALSHRGWRALELVGLQEALRPMALPMKGRMIHHQDGSRQFMPYGTEGQAIYSLSRADLNKVLLSAAERSGAVLHFEKEIEQVDLSRQELVGTWGKQPYEVLFGADGAFSVLRRAYVQLPHFRQKEETMEHAYLELNMEARAGDFPLDPGALHIWPRHRFMLIALPNADCSFTCTLF
;
A
#
# COMPACT_ATOMS: atom_id res chain seq x y z
N MET A 1 -8.10 15.25 21.49
CA MET A 1 -7.53 14.12 22.26
C MET A 1 -6.95 14.68 23.54
N LYS A 2 -7.17 14.00 24.67
CA LYS A 2 -6.44 14.31 25.89
C LYS A 2 -4.99 13.89 25.68
N TRP A 3 -4.03 14.65 26.18
CA TRP A 3 -2.63 14.24 26.23
C TRP A 3 -2.58 12.96 27.09
N ASN A 4 -1.85 11.92 26.63
CA ASN A 4 -1.65 10.62 27.31
C ASN A 4 -2.64 9.45 27.03
N GLN A 5 -3.56 9.54 26.06
CA GLN A 5 -4.38 8.37 25.66
C GLN A 5 -3.62 7.40 24.77
N LEU A 6 -3.81 6.09 24.98
CA LEU A 6 -3.30 5.06 24.08
C LEU A 6 -4.09 5.05 22.77
N ILE A 7 -3.38 5.15 21.64
CA ILE A 7 -3.97 5.07 20.31
C ILE A 7 -3.71 3.69 19.71
N THR A 8 -4.77 3.00 19.34
CA THR A 8 -4.69 1.73 18.61
C THR A 8 -4.96 1.97 17.11
N VAL A 9 -4.07 1.48 16.25
CA VAL A 9 -4.22 1.49 14.79
C VAL A 9 -4.42 0.05 14.32
N ILE A 10 -5.51 -0.23 13.62
CA ILE A 10 -5.75 -1.55 13.01
C ILE A 10 -5.14 -1.56 11.61
N GLY A 11 -4.18 -2.45 11.37
CA GLY A 11 -3.51 -2.68 10.09
C GLY A 11 -2.13 -2.02 10.00
N ALA A 12 -1.09 -2.82 9.76
CA ALA A 12 0.28 -2.36 9.52
C ALA A 12 0.61 -2.32 8.02
N GLY A 13 -0.34 -1.79 7.23
CA GLY A 13 -0.11 -1.41 5.84
C GLY A 13 0.53 -0.02 5.71
N PRO A 14 0.70 0.49 4.48
CA PRO A 14 1.36 1.77 4.26
C PRO A 14 0.71 2.94 5.01
N VAL A 15 -0.63 2.99 5.01
CA VAL A 15 -1.40 4.06 5.68
C VAL A 15 -1.27 3.96 7.21
N GLY A 16 -1.43 2.75 7.78
CA GLY A 16 -1.37 2.56 9.22
C GLY A 16 0.01 2.87 9.80
N CYS A 17 1.07 2.42 9.13
CA CYS A 17 2.44 2.73 9.53
C CYS A 17 2.75 4.24 9.41
N LEU A 18 2.35 4.88 8.31
CA LEU A 18 2.55 6.32 8.13
C LEU A 18 1.84 7.13 9.22
N LEU A 19 0.57 6.78 9.52
CA LEU A 19 -0.20 7.41 10.60
C LEU A 19 0.48 7.23 11.94
N ALA A 20 0.96 6.02 12.26
CA ALA A 20 1.64 5.73 13.51
C ALA A 20 2.91 6.58 13.68
N ILE A 21 3.73 6.72 12.63
CA ILE A 21 4.93 7.59 12.67
C ILE A 21 4.53 9.02 13.04
N LEU A 22 3.51 9.56 12.39
CA LEU A 22 3.05 10.94 12.63
C LEU A 22 2.51 11.12 14.05
N LEU A 23 1.75 10.15 14.57
CA LEU A 23 1.20 10.18 15.93
C LEU A 23 2.30 10.05 16.99
N CYS A 24 3.25 9.14 16.81
CA CYS A 24 4.38 8.99 17.73
C CYS A 24 5.24 10.26 17.79
N ARG A 25 5.51 10.90 16.64
CA ARG A 25 6.23 12.20 16.60
C ARG A 25 5.51 13.34 17.32
N ARG A 26 4.20 13.21 17.53
CA ARG A 26 3.40 14.15 18.34
C ARG A 26 3.34 13.77 19.82
N GLY A 27 4.05 12.74 20.24
CA GLY A 27 4.13 12.29 21.63
C GLY A 27 3.01 11.34 22.07
N HIS A 28 2.25 10.77 21.14
CA HIS A 28 1.24 9.77 21.48
C HIS A 28 1.85 8.36 21.61
N ALA A 29 1.35 7.59 22.58
CA ALA A 29 1.58 6.15 22.63
C ALA A 29 0.72 5.46 21.57
N VAL A 30 1.35 4.70 20.68
CA VAL A 30 0.67 4.06 19.54
C VAL A 30 0.95 2.57 19.50
N HIS A 31 -0.12 1.78 19.47
CA HIS A 31 -0.06 0.34 19.19
C HIS A 31 -0.64 0.07 17.80
N ILE A 32 0.04 -0.72 16.99
CA ILE A 32 -0.47 -1.21 15.71
C ILE A 32 -0.81 -2.69 15.84
N LEU A 33 -2.01 -3.09 15.45
CA LEU A 33 -2.44 -4.49 15.38
C LEU A 33 -2.48 -4.94 13.92
N GLU A 34 -1.69 -5.94 13.54
CA GLU A 34 -1.65 -6.49 12.19
C GLU A 34 -1.95 -7.99 12.22
N LYS A 35 -2.86 -8.43 11.36
CA LYS A 35 -3.28 -9.83 11.32
C LYS A 35 -2.24 -10.76 10.69
N ARG A 36 -1.39 -10.24 9.81
CA ARG A 36 -0.34 -11.01 9.12
C ARG A 36 0.94 -11.12 9.96
N PRO A 37 1.80 -12.10 9.67
CA PRO A 37 3.16 -12.13 10.21
C PRO A 37 3.97 -10.91 9.75
N ASP A 38 5.08 -10.64 10.46
CA ASP A 38 5.98 -9.54 10.13
C ASP A 38 6.65 -9.75 8.77
N LEU A 39 6.25 -8.92 7.80
CA LEU A 39 6.76 -8.93 6.42
C LEU A 39 8.29 -8.77 6.34
N ARG A 40 8.94 -8.22 7.38
CA ARG A 40 10.40 -8.08 7.45
C ARG A 40 11.10 -9.40 7.76
N ARG A 41 10.38 -10.38 8.31
CA ARG A 41 10.89 -11.70 8.73
C ARG A 41 10.39 -12.84 7.84
N THR A 42 9.31 -12.63 7.10
CA THR A 42 8.72 -13.64 6.23
C THR A 42 9.42 -13.69 4.86
N LEU A 43 9.93 -14.86 4.47
CA LEU A 43 10.51 -15.12 3.14
C LEU A 43 9.43 -15.27 2.04
N GLN A 44 8.21 -15.64 2.42
CA GLN A 44 7.09 -15.72 1.50
C GLN A 44 6.65 -14.31 1.10
N ALA A 45 7.12 -13.87 -0.06
CA ALA A 45 6.47 -12.81 -0.81
C ALA A 45 4.99 -13.22 -0.97
N SER A 46 4.09 -12.46 -0.36
CA SER A 46 2.66 -12.62 -0.66
C SER A 46 2.49 -12.68 -2.18
N HIS A 47 1.78 -13.67 -2.71
CA HIS A 47 1.49 -13.89 -4.14
C HIS A 47 0.74 -12.73 -4.85
N ARG A 48 0.75 -11.53 -4.27
CA ARG A 48 0.19 -10.29 -4.79
C ARG A 48 1.25 -9.20 -4.74
N SER A 49 2.42 -9.45 -5.34
CA SER A 49 3.53 -8.50 -5.40
C SER A 49 3.22 -7.41 -6.43
N ILE A 50 2.26 -6.55 -6.07
CA ILE A 50 1.88 -5.37 -6.86
C ILE A 50 3.01 -4.35 -6.74
N ASN A 51 3.53 -3.91 -7.89
CA ASN A 51 4.21 -2.63 -7.97
C ASN A 51 3.20 -1.50 -7.86
N LEU A 52 3.54 -0.48 -7.07
CA LEU A 52 2.73 0.71 -6.91
C LEU A 52 3.30 1.83 -7.77
N ALA A 53 2.40 2.56 -8.40
CA ALA A 53 2.70 3.84 -9.04
C ALA A 53 2.69 4.96 -7.99
N LEU A 54 3.86 5.32 -7.47
CA LEU A 54 4.04 6.37 -6.48
C LEU A 54 4.12 7.74 -7.17
N SER A 55 3.12 8.59 -6.94
CA SER A 55 3.04 9.95 -7.48
C SER A 55 3.47 11.00 -6.45
N HIS A 56 3.40 12.28 -6.84
CA HIS A 56 3.76 13.42 -6.00
C HIS A 56 3.11 13.40 -4.61
N ARG A 57 1.83 13.02 -4.49
CA ARG A 57 1.13 12.98 -3.20
C ARG A 57 1.73 11.94 -2.25
N GLY A 58 2.10 10.78 -2.79
CA GLY A 58 2.74 9.73 -2.02
C GLY A 58 4.15 10.13 -1.58
N TRP A 59 4.94 10.73 -2.48
CA TRP A 59 6.24 11.29 -2.13
C TRP A 59 6.15 12.36 -1.04
N ARG A 60 5.21 13.29 -1.15
CA ARG A 60 5.01 14.33 -0.14
C ARG A 60 4.69 13.74 1.24
N ALA A 61 3.86 12.69 1.29
CA ALA A 61 3.56 11.99 2.53
C ALA A 61 4.82 11.31 3.14
N LEU A 62 5.66 10.70 2.31
CA LEU A 62 6.91 10.07 2.74
C LEU A 62 7.98 11.08 3.16
N GLU A 63 8.02 12.24 2.52
CA GLU A 63 8.88 13.37 2.88
C GLU A 63 8.54 13.90 4.29
N LEU A 64 7.25 14.04 4.61
CA LEU A 64 6.80 14.47 5.95
C LEU A 64 7.30 13.55 7.07
N VAL A 65 7.51 12.26 6.77
CA VAL A 65 8.06 11.28 7.71
C VAL A 65 9.56 11.02 7.53
N GLY A 66 10.23 11.74 6.64
CA GLY A 66 11.68 11.64 6.42
C GLY A 66 12.12 10.33 5.76
N LEU A 67 11.26 9.70 4.96
CA LEU A 67 11.54 8.41 4.31
C LEU A 67 11.87 8.52 2.81
N GLN A 68 11.84 9.73 2.26
CA GLN A 68 12.09 9.95 0.84
C GLN A 68 13.45 9.39 0.40
N GLU A 69 14.53 9.77 1.08
CA GLU A 69 15.90 9.40 0.70
C GLU A 69 16.15 7.89 0.82
N ALA A 70 15.52 7.24 1.80
CA ALA A 70 15.61 5.78 1.95
C ALA A 70 14.89 5.02 0.83
N LEU A 71 13.81 5.60 0.28
CA LEU A 71 12.98 4.94 -0.74
C LEU A 71 13.39 5.29 -2.18
N ARG A 72 14.04 6.43 -2.39
CA ARG A 72 14.45 6.92 -3.72
C ARG A 72 15.25 5.90 -4.54
N PRO A 73 16.24 5.18 -3.97
CA PRO A 73 17.04 4.21 -4.74
C PRO A 73 16.23 2.99 -5.22
N MET A 74 15.10 2.69 -4.58
CA MET A 74 14.24 1.55 -4.92
C MET A 74 13.11 1.93 -5.87
N ALA A 75 12.98 3.21 -6.22
CA ALA A 75 11.86 3.75 -6.97
C ALA A 75 12.28 4.09 -8.40
N LEU A 76 11.76 3.35 -9.38
CA LEU A 76 12.12 3.53 -10.79
C LEU A 76 11.26 4.62 -11.45
N PRO A 77 11.84 5.69 -12.02
CA PRO A 77 11.08 6.78 -12.61
C PRO A 77 10.46 6.38 -13.96
N MET A 78 9.14 6.48 -14.05
CA MET A 78 8.36 6.39 -15.28
C MET A 78 7.94 7.79 -15.72
N LYS A 79 8.52 8.28 -16.82
CA LYS A 79 8.32 9.64 -17.35
C LYS A 79 7.04 9.78 -18.16
N GLY A 80 6.47 8.67 -18.59
CA GLY A 80 5.25 8.65 -19.41
C GLY A 80 4.64 7.28 -19.55
N ARG A 81 3.66 7.19 -20.44
CA ARG A 81 3.00 5.96 -20.86
C ARG A 81 3.57 5.53 -22.19
N MET A 82 3.89 4.25 -22.33
CA MET A 82 4.17 3.63 -23.62
C MET A 82 2.96 2.81 -24.03
N ILE A 83 2.21 3.31 -25.01
CA ILE A 83 1.02 2.64 -25.55
C ILE A 83 1.45 1.66 -26.63
N HIS A 84 0.99 0.42 -26.52
CA HIS A 84 1.23 -0.67 -27.48
C HIS A 84 -0.06 -1.03 -28.22
N HIS A 85 -0.13 -0.64 -29.50
CA HIS A 85 -1.28 -0.85 -30.36
C HIS A 85 -1.36 -2.28 -30.91
N GLN A 86 -2.50 -2.64 -31.51
CA GLN A 86 -2.71 -3.98 -32.07
C GLN A 86 -1.92 -4.23 -33.36
N ASP A 87 -1.61 -3.18 -34.13
CA ASP A 87 -0.79 -3.22 -35.34
C ASP A 87 0.71 -3.33 -35.04
N GLY A 88 1.10 -3.38 -33.76
CA GLY A 88 2.49 -3.43 -33.30
C GLY A 88 3.16 -2.05 -33.16
N SER A 89 2.47 -0.96 -33.53
CA SER A 89 2.99 0.39 -33.33
C SER A 89 3.03 0.76 -31.85
N ARG A 90 3.94 1.68 -31.51
CA ARG A 90 4.19 2.16 -30.14
C ARG A 90 4.12 3.67 -30.09
N GLN A 91 3.42 4.21 -29.09
CA GLN A 91 3.30 5.65 -28.87
C GLN A 91 3.72 6.00 -27.43
N PHE A 92 4.75 6.83 -27.30
CA PHE A 92 5.14 7.38 -26.00
C PHE A 92 4.36 8.67 -25.72
N MET A 93 3.76 8.76 -24.52
CA MET A 93 3.01 9.91 -24.05
C MET A 93 3.59 10.37 -22.71
N PRO A 94 4.33 11.49 -22.63
CA PRO A 94 4.88 11.98 -21.38
C PRO A 94 3.76 12.32 -20.39
N TYR A 95 3.99 12.10 -19.09
CA TYR A 95 3.03 12.47 -18.04
C TYR A 95 2.92 13.99 -17.85
N GLY A 96 4.01 14.71 -18.11
CA GLY A 96 4.11 16.13 -17.85
C GLY A 96 5.37 16.74 -18.47
N THR A 97 5.84 17.82 -17.86
CA THR A 97 7.04 18.54 -18.30
C THR A 97 8.32 17.84 -17.86
N GLU A 98 9.47 18.35 -18.31
CA GLU A 98 10.77 17.79 -17.97
C GLU A 98 10.98 17.65 -16.46
N GLY A 99 11.48 16.48 -16.04
CA GLY A 99 11.71 16.15 -14.63
C GLY A 99 10.49 15.59 -13.87
N GLN A 100 9.29 15.64 -14.43
CA GLN A 100 8.10 15.04 -13.81
C GLN A 100 7.98 13.55 -14.15
N ALA A 101 7.81 12.72 -13.13
CA ALA A 101 7.66 11.27 -13.27
C ALA A 101 6.73 10.70 -12.19
N ILE A 102 6.13 9.56 -12.51
CA ILE A 102 5.52 8.65 -11.54
C ILE A 102 6.52 7.53 -11.31
N TYR A 103 6.62 6.99 -10.10
CA TYR A 103 7.67 6.04 -9.77
C TYR A 103 7.08 4.65 -9.57
N SER A 104 7.70 3.63 -10.16
CA SER A 104 7.40 2.23 -9.83
C SER A 104 8.14 1.87 -8.55
N LEU A 105 7.41 1.39 -7.56
CA LEU A 105 7.97 0.94 -6.28
C LEU A 105 7.26 -0.31 -5.79
N SER A 106 8.04 -1.30 -5.38
CA SER A 106 7.53 -2.52 -4.74
C SER A 106 6.71 -2.18 -3.49
N ARG A 107 5.47 -2.67 -3.44
CA ARG A 107 4.61 -2.51 -2.26
C ARG A 107 5.23 -3.14 -1.02
N ALA A 108 5.89 -4.29 -1.20
CA ALA A 108 6.50 -5.01 -0.08
C ALA A 108 7.64 -4.19 0.53
N ASP A 109 8.50 -3.61 -0.31
CA ASP A 109 9.66 -2.86 0.17
C ASP A 109 9.25 -1.53 0.78
N LEU A 110 8.27 -0.84 0.17
CA LEU A 110 7.62 0.32 0.79
C LEU A 110 7.11 -0.01 2.19
N ASN A 111 6.40 -1.14 2.34
CA ASN A 111 5.82 -1.51 3.63
C ASN A 111 6.90 -1.90 4.66
N LYS A 112 7.96 -2.62 4.26
CA LYS A 112 9.09 -2.95 5.15
C LYS A 112 9.78 -1.70 5.70
N VAL A 113 10.02 -0.70 4.84
CA VAL A 113 10.59 0.59 5.27
C VAL A 113 9.67 1.30 6.25
N LEU A 114 8.37 1.36 5.95
CA LEU A 114 7.37 2.02 6.80
C LEU A 114 7.20 1.32 8.17
N LEU A 115 7.15 -0.02 8.19
CA LEU A 115 7.11 -0.81 9.43
C LEU A 115 8.30 -0.49 10.33
N SER A 116 9.50 -0.51 9.74
CA SER A 116 10.74 -0.23 10.48
C SER A 116 10.79 1.21 10.97
N ALA A 117 10.27 2.16 10.19
CA ALA A 117 10.19 3.57 10.56
C ALA A 117 9.15 3.83 11.67
N ALA A 118 8.01 3.14 11.65
CA ALA A 118 7.01 3.21 12.71
C ALA A 118 7.58 2.70 14.04
N GLU A 119 8.24 1.54 14.03
CA GLU A 119 8.90 0.97 15.22
C GLU A 119 9.97 1.92 15.79
N ARG A 120 10.86 2.44 14.92
CA ARG A 120 11.88 3.44 15.33
C ARG A 120 11.28 4.73 15.87
N SER A 121 10.07 5.09 15.46
CA SER A 121 9.38 6.28 15.97
C SER A 121 8.72 6.04 17.33
N GLY A 122 8.68 4.80 17.82
CA GLY A 122 8.11 4.42 19.11
C GLY A 122 6.77 3.70 19.04
N ALA A 123 6.27 3.37 17.85
CA ALA A 123 5.06 2.54 17.74
C ALA A 123 5.35 1.10 18.16
N VAL A 124 4.45 0.48 18.93
CA VAL A 124 4.53 -0.94 19.28
C VAL A 124 3.71 -1.74 18.27
N LEU A 125 4.37 -2.63 17.52
CA LEU A 125 3.72 -3.45 16.49
C LEU A 125 3.40 -4.84 17.03
N HIS A 126 2.14 -5.23 16.94
CA HIS A 126 1.66 -6.56 17.31
C HIS A 126 1.19 -7.29 16.05
N PHE A 127 2.01 -8.22 15.58
CA PHE A 127 1.69 -9.07 14.43
C PHE A 127 0.87 -10.29 14.86
N GLU A 128 0.25 -10.96 13.88
CA GLU A 128 -0.62 -12.13 14.10
C GLU A 128 -1.78 -11.82 15.09
N LYS A 129 -2.21 -10.55 15.10
CA LYS A 129 -3.35 -10.06 15.88
C LYS A 129 -4.53 -9.80 14.95
N GLU A 130 -5.23 -10.87 14.59
CA GLU A 130 -6.49 -10.74 13.87
C GLU A 130 -7.60 -10.22 14.78
N ILE A 131 -8.38 -9.26 14.25
CA ILE A 131 -9.57 -8.70 14.88
C ILE A 131 -10.77 -9.16 14.06
N GLU A 132 -11.69 -9.84 14.73
CA GLU A 132 -12.88 -10.42 14.12
C GLU A 132 -14.06 -9.45 14.20
N GLN A 133 -14.15 -8.70 15.30
CA GLN A 133 -15.21 -7.74 15.56
C GLN A 133 -14.72 -6.52 16.36
N VAL A 134 -15.37 -5.37 16.14
CA VAL A 134 -15.22 -4.17 16.96
C VAL A 134 -16.59 -3.86 17.60
N ASP A 135 -16.64 -3.83 18.93
CA ASP A 135 -17.80 -3.34 19.67
C ASP A 135 -17.63 -1.84 19.95
N LEU A 136 -18.38 -1.02 19.22
CA LEU A 136 -18.36 0.44 19.35
C LEU A 136 -19.08 0.91 20.63
N SER A 137 -20.03 0.13 21.15
CA SER A 137 -20.82 0.50 22.33
C SER A 137 -20.04 0.27 23.62
N ARG A 138 -19.28 -0.83 23.68
CA ARG A 138 -18.44 -1.20 24.83
C ARG A 138 -17.00 -0.71 24.71
N GLN A 139 -16.62 -0.12 23.58
CA GLN A 139 -15.24 0.24 23.24
C GLN A 139 -14.29 -0.96 23.39
N GLU A 140 -14.65 -2.09 22.80
CA GLU A 140 -13.93 -3.36 22.91
C GLU A 140 -13.55 -3.91 21.52
N LEU A 141 -12.32 -4.40 21.39
CA LEU A 141 -11.86 -5.20 20.26
C LEU A 141 -12.03 -6.68 20.60
N VAL A 142 -12.57 -7.45 19.66
CA VAL A 142 -12.68 -8.91 19.75
C VAL A 142 -11.81 -9.53 18.66
N GLY A 143 -10.82 -10.30 19.06
CA GLY A 143 -9.92 -11.00 18.16
C GLY A 143 -9.66 -12.44 18.60
N THR A 144 -8.76 -13.11 17.88
CA THR A 144 -8.34 -14.50 18.16
C THR A 144 -7.68 -14.68 19.54
N TRP A 145 -7.33 -13.56 20.17
CA TRP A 145 -6.70 -13.45 21.49
C TRP A 145 -7.70 -13.02 22.59
N GLY A 146 -9.00 -13.00 22.28
CA GLY A 146 -10.06 -12.61 23.20
C GLY A 146 -10.44 -11.13 23.08
N LYS A 147 -10.80 -10.53 24.21
CA LYS A 147 -11.41 -9.20 24.29
C LYS A 147 -10.47 -8.21 24.96
N GLN A 148 -10.31 -7.03 24.37
CA GLN A 148 -9.55 -5.94 24.98
C GLN A 148 -10.24 -4.59 24.76
N PRO A 149 -10.30 -3.72 25.79
CA PRO A 149 -10.80 -2.38 25.62
C PRO A 149 -9.86 -1.52 24.77
N TYR A 150 -10.40 -0.47 24.16
CA TYR A 150 -9.62 0.56 23.47
C TYR A 150 -10.10 1.97 23.86
N GLU A 151 -9.20 2.95 23.84
CA GLU A 151 -9.56 4.36 24.07
C GLU A 151 -9.78 5.11 22.76
N VAL A 152 -8.80 5.01 21.85
CA VAL A 152 -8.83 5.64 20.53
C VAL A 152 -8.47 4.60 19.50
N LEU A 153 -9.28 4.53 18.43
CA LEU A 153 -9.12 3.52 17.38
C LEU A 153 -9.07 4.17 16.01
N PHE A 154 -8.04 3.85 15.22
CA PHE A 154 -7.96 4.19 13.80
C PHE A 154 -8.02 2.91 12.96
N GLY A 155 -8.91 2.89 11.96
CA GLY A 155 -8.97 1.82 10.96
C GLY A 155 -8.07 2.12 9.77
N ALA A 156 -7.00 1.34 9.61
CA ALA A 156 -6.12 1.33 8.45
C ALA A 156 -5.99 -0.10 7.87
N ASP A 157 -7.06 -0.88 8.02
CA ASP A 157 -7.18 -2.32 7.79
C ASP A 157 -7.67 -2.69 6.37
N GLY A 158 -7.67 -1.71 5.47
CA GLY A 158 -7.83 -1.90 4.03
C GLY A 158 -9.28 -2.06 3.56
N ALA A 159 -9.43 -2.59 2.34
CA ALA A 159 -10.72 -2.65 1.65
C ALA A 159 -11.78 -3.47 2.42
N PHE A 160 -11.39 -4.51 3.16
CA PHE A 160 -12.30 -5.38 3.94
C PHE A 160 -12.26 -5.07 5.45
N SER A 161 -12.23 -3.78 5.78
CA SER A 161 -12.10 -3.26 7.14
C SER A 161 -13.13 -3.85 8.12
N VAL A 162 -12.66 -4.37 9.25
CA VAL A 162 -13.50 -4.82 10.37
C VAL A 162 -14.12 -3.63 11.10
N LEU A 163 -13.37 -2.53 11.22
CA LEU A 163 -13.88 -1.31 11.83
C LEU A 163 -15.03 -0.73 11.00
N ARG A 164 -14.87 -0.66 9.66
CA ARG A 164 -15.95 -0.19 8.79
C ARG A 164 -17.21 -1.03 8.93
N ARG A 165 -17.09 -2.37 8.99
CA ARG A 165 -18.26 -3.26 9.19
C ARG A 165 -19.01 -2.95 10.49
N ALA A 166 -18.31 -2.60 11.56
CA ALA A 166 -18.94 -2.20 12.83
C ALA A 166 -19.71 -0.88 12.69
N TYR A 167 -19.16 0.11 11.99
CA TYR A 167 -19.82 1.39 11.75
C TYR A 167 -21.06 1.27 10.85
N VAL A 168 -21.06 0.34 9.90
CA VAL A 168 -22.18 0.10 8.99
C VAL A 168 -23.44 -0.36 9.73
N GLN A 169 -23.30 -0.95 10.92
CA GLN A 169 -24.43 -1.34 11.77
C GLN A 169 -25.06 -0.16 12.51
N LEU A 170 -24.43 1.02 12.53
CA LEU A 170 -24.95 2.19 13.25
C LEU A 170 -26.11 2.85 12.50
N PRO A 171 -27.10 3.39 13.23
CA PRO A 171 -28.13 4.23 12.63
C PRO A 171 -27.51 5.39 11.85
N HIS A 172 -28.07 5.69 10.68
CA HIS A 172 -27.67 6.79 9.79
C HIS A 172 -26.29 6.67 9.14
N PHE A 173 -25.54 5.58 9.34
CA PHE A 173 -24.34 5.32 8.54
C PHE A 173 -24.73 5.00 7.10
N ARG A 174 -24.16 5.73 6.13
CA ARG A 174 -24.43 5.52 4.70
C ARG A 174 -23.22 4.87 4.04
N GLN A 175 -23.45 3.72 3.40
CA GLN A 175 -22.45 3.02 2.60
C GLN A 175 -23.02 2.69 1.24
N LYS A 176 -22.17 2.75 0.21
CA LYS A 176 -22.43 2.23 -1.12
C LYS A 176 -21.26 1.32 -1.50
N GLU A 177 -21.54 0.08 -1.85
CA GLU A 177 -20.56 -0.85 -2.43
C GLU A 177 -21.00 -1.20 -3.86
N GLU A 178 -20.10 -1.06 -4.82
CA GLU A 178 -20.31 -1.43 -6.21
C GLU A 178 -19.20 -2.39 -6.63
N THR A 179 -19.58 -3.58 -7.07
CA THR A 179 -18.63 -4.57 -7.57
C THR A 179 -18.29 -4.23 -9.02
N MET A 180 -16.98 -4.17 -9.33
CA MET A 180 -16.50 -4.00 -10.70
C MET A 180 -16.62 -5.32 -11.48
N GLU A 181 -16.95 -5.24 -12.76
CA GLU A 181 -17.03 -6.43 -13.65
C GLU A 181 -15.66 -7.02 -13.97
N HIS A 182 -14.61 -6.19 -13.97
CA HIS A 182 -13.24 -6.61 -14.24
C HIS A 182 -12.57 -7.19 -12.98
N ALA A 183 -11.85 -8.29 -13.17
CA ALA A 183 -10.90 -8.83 -12.21
C ALA A 183 -9.48 -8.45 -12.62
N TYR A 184 -8.46 -8.92 -11.90
CA TYR A 184 -7.09 -8.78 -12.37
C TYR A 184 -6.28 -10.06 -12.16
N LEU A 185 -5.32 -10.30 -13.06
CA LEU A 185 -4.30 -11.33 -12.94
C LEU A 185 -2.92 -10.69 -13.06
N GLU A 186 -2.00 -11.08 -12.17
CA GLU A 186 -0.60 -10.67 -12.24
C GLU A 186 0.21 -11.69 -13.04
N LEU A 187 1.05 -11.18 -13.93
CA LEU A 187 1.99 -11.95 -14.73
C LEU A 187 3.38 -11.36 -14.53
N ASN A 188 4.40 -12.20 -14.47
CA ASN A 188 5.78 -11.76 -14.41
C ASN A 188 6.40 -11.78 -15.81
N MET A 189 7.03 -10.68 -16.21
CA MET A 189 7.88 -10.61 -17.40
C MET A 189 9.33 -10.55 -16.94
N GLU A 190 10.04 -11.66 -17.10
CA GLU A 190 11.43 -11.80 -16.64
C GLU A 190 12.40 -10.90 -17.40
N ALA A 191 13.52 -10.59 -16.76
CA ALA A 191 14.65 -9.91 -17.39
C ALA A 191 15.15 -10.73 -18.59
N ARG A 192 15.54 -10.04 -19.67
CA ARG A 192 16.09 -10.68 -20.87
C ARG A 192 17.61 -10.51 -20.89
N ALA A 193 18.34 -11.60 -20.74
CA ALA A 193 19.80 -11.59 -20.67
C ALA A 193 20.37 -10.63 -19.60
N GLY A 194 19.67 -10.49 -18.47
CA GLY A 194 20.06 -9.63 -17.35
C GLY A 194 19.65 -8.15 -17.49
N ASP A 195 18.96 -7.78 -18.57
CA ASP A 195 18.51 -6.41 -18.81
C ASP A 195 16.98 -6.33 -18.95
N PHE A 196 16.44 -5.12 -18.92
CA PHE A 196 15.02 -4.87 -19.07
C PHE A 196 14.54 -5.27 -20.48
N PRO A 197 13.48 -6.09 -20.60
CA PRO A 197 12.93 -6.47 -21.90
C PRO A 197 12.20 -5.32 -22.63
N LEU A 198 11.86 -4.25 -21.90
CA LEU A 198 11.15 -3.04 -22.38
C LEU A 198 11.81 -1.79 -21.76
N ASP A 199 11.42 -0.60 -22.20
CA ASP A 199 11.92 0.66 -21.65
C ASP A 199 11.51 0.85 -20.17
N PRO A 200 12.44 0.80 -19.19
CA PRO A 200 12.11 0.97 -17.78
C PRO A 200 11.67 2.41 -17.42
N GLY A 201 11.84 3.36 -18.34
CA GLY A 201 11.43 4.76 -18.19
C GLY A 201 9.94 5.02 -18.44
N ALA A 202 9.12 3.98 -18.69
CA ALA A 202 7.70 4.12 -19.03
C ALA A 202 6.77 3.14 -18.28
N LEU A 203 5.52 3.57 -18.09
CA LEU A 203 4.42 2.65 -17.80
C LEU A 203 3.93 2.07 -19.13
N HIS A 204 4.08 0.77 -19.34
CA HIS A 204 3.59 0.15 -20.58
C HIS A 204 2.11 -0.19 -20.47
N ILE A 205 1.35 0.07 -21.54
CA ILE A 205 -0.10 -0.16 -21.61
C ILE A 205 -0.43 -0.80 -22.95
N TRP A 206 -1.11 -1.95 -22.93
CA TRP A 206 -1.74 -2.57 -24.10
C TRP A 206 -3.25 -2.43 -23.95
N PRO A 207 -3.83 -1.31 -24.41
CA PRO A 207 -5.27 -1.13 -24.34
C PRO A 207 -5.94 -2.07 -25.35
N ARG A 208 -6.95 -2.80 -24.90
CA ARG A 208 -7.91 -3.50 -25.77
C ARG A 208 -9.31 -3.03 -25.39
N HIS A 209 -10.28 -3.32 -26.24
CA HIS A 209 -11.63 -2.80 -26.03
C HIS A 209 -12.25 -3.31 -24.71
N ARG A 210 -12.05 -4.59 -24.37
CA ARG A 210 -12.71 -5.23 -23.21
C ARG A 210 -11.77 -5.52 -22.04
N PHE A 211 -10.47 -5.44 -22.26
CA PHE A 211 -9.44 -5.79 -21.29
C PHE A 211 -8.21 -4.89 -21.50
N MET A 212 -7.32 -4.82 -20.52
CA MET A 212 -6.09 -4.03 -20.62
C MET A 212 -4.95 -4.74 -19.90
N LEU A 213 -3.78 -4.78 -20.53
CA LEU A 213 -2.55 -5.16 -19.84
C LEU A 213 -1.76 -3.90 -19.53
N ILE A 214 -1.25 -3.77 -18.31
CA ILE A 214 -0.22 -2.78 -17.96
C ILE A 214 1.04 -3.49 -17.48
N ALA A 215 2.20 -2.86 -17.60
CA ALA A 215 3.45 -3.38 -17.03
C ALA A 215 4.26 -2.27 -16.35
N LEU A 216 4.70 -2.54 -15.13
CA LEU A 216 5.53 -1.64 -14.32
C LEU A 216 6.92 -2.28 -14.10
N PRO A 217 8.01 -1.52 -14.27
CA PRO A 217 9.37 -2.03 -14.12
C PRO A 217 9.72 -2.32 -12.66
N ASN A 218 10.56 -3.33 -12.46
CA ASN A 218 11.16 -3.73 -11.18
C ASN A 218 12.67 -3.44 -11.13
N ALA A 219 13.22 -3.32 -9.93
CA ALA A 219 14.65 -3.07 -9.73
C ALA A 219 15.55 -4.23 -10.20
N ASP A 220 15.01 -5.44 -10.35
CA ASP A 220 15.70 -6.65 -10.82
C ASP A 220 15.61 -6.85 -12.35
N CYS A 221 15.30 -5.78 -13.09
CA CYS A 221 15.12 -5.77 -14.54
C CYS A 221 13.90 -6.52 -15.07
N SER A 222 13.02 -7.04 -14.20
CA SER A 222 11.74 -7.64 -14.60
C SER A 222 10.63 -6.59 -14.72
N PHE A 223 9.45 -7.00 -15.19
CA PHE A 223 8.22 -6.20 -15.12
C PHE A 223 7.10 -6.99 -14.45
N THR A 224 6.39 -6.34 -13.54
CA THR A 224 5.10 -6.82 -13.03
C THR A 224 4.01 -6.36 -13.98
N CYS A 225 3.37 -7.33 -14.63
CA CYS A 225 2.26 -7.09 -15.56
C CYS A 225 0.93 -7.34 -14.87
N THR A 226 -0.06 -6.48 -15.10
CA THR A 226 -1.43 -6.66 -14.59
C THR A 226 -2.40 -6.66 -15.75
N LEU A 227 -3.08 -7.79 -15.96
CA LEU A 227 -4.16 -7.94 -16.91
C LEU A 227 -5.48 -7.67 -16.18
N PHE A 228 -6.24 -6.68 -16.66
CA PHE A 228 -7.60 -6.35 -16.23
C PHE A 228 -8.62 -6.83 -17.26
#